data_AF-A0A7C4RUG1-F1
#
_entry.id   AF-A0A7C4RUG1-F1
#
_cell.length_a   1.000
_cell.length_b   1.000
_cell.length_c   1.000
_cell.angle_alpha   90.00
_cell.angle_beta   90.00
_cell.angle_gamma   90.00
#
_symmetry.space_group_name_H-M   'P 1'
#
loop_
_entity.id
_entity.type
_entity.pdbx_description
1 polymer ?
#
loop_
_entity_poly.entity_id
_entity_poly.type
_entity_poly.pdbx_seq_one_letter_code
_entity_poly.pdbx_strand_id
1 'polypeptide(L)'
;MVTSELAKLVQYAATRTEITAEDVAAVVAKTKKDPIYELTNAVMERKTGQALFMMASLLESGLFPPQILAAFHNQLQKMILARNFLDQTGIDVTRMDFDAFRNQTLPKLISYEDALNRNYREWQGGMEPPDRHTRKISTGKASDIGRIKDAEVRLMKQGQNPYPVFLLLKRVQVFSMERLIQWMHLLGEADDRLKSGALDGRAVLEYVVIAMCTEDVGTKHPKEGRAR
;
A
#
# COMPACT_ATOMS: atom_id res chain seq x y z
N MET A 1 3.40 -19.15 -2.74
CA MET A 1 3.15 -18.81 -1.31
C MET A 1 2.08 -19.72 -0.75
N VAL A 2 0.87 -19.78 -1.33
CA VAL A 2 -0.17 -20.74 -0.89
C VAL A 2 0.28 -22.20 -1.06
N THR A 3 0.98 -22.53 -2.13
CA THR A 3 1.50 -23.88 -2.40
C THR A 3 2.49 -24.40 -1.35
N SER A 4 3.36 -23.54 -0.82
CA SER A 4 4.31 -23.94 0.22
C SER A 4 3.63 -24.14 1.58
N GLU A 5 2.62 -23.32 1.90
CA GLU A 5 1.84 -23.49 3.13
C GLU A 5 0.94 -24.73 3.06
N LEU A 6 0.34 -25.02 1.89
CA LEU A 6 -0.40 -26.26 1.67
C LEU A 6 0.48 -27.50 1.83
N ALA A 7 1.72 -27.48 1.34
CA ALA A 7 2.66 -28.59 1.51
C ALA A 7 2.97 -28.86 2.99
N LYS A 8 3.15 -27.81 3.81
CA LYS A 8 3.36 -27.96 5.25
C LYS A 8 2.13 -28.52 5.95
N LEU A 9 0.92 -28.08 5.55
CA LEU A 9 -0.33 -28.56 6.13
C LEU A 9 -0.57 -30.03 5.82
N VAL A 10 -0.31 -30.46 4.59
CA VAL A 10 -0.36 -31.88 4.21
C VAL A 10 0.65 -32.69 5.02
N GLN A 11 1.87 -32.16 5.19
CA GLN A 11 2.90 -32.82 5.99
C GLN A 11 2.54 -32.90 7.48
N TYR A 12 1.87 -31.89 8.03
CA TYR A 12 1.43 -31.84 9.42
C TYR A 12 0.20 -32.73 9.69
N ALA A 13 -0.77 -32.74 8.77
CA ALA A 13 -1.94 -33.61 8.86
C ALA A 13 -1.55 -35.10 8.73
N ALA A 14 -0.42 -35.37 8.06
CA ALA A 14 0.19 -36.68 7.88
C ALA A 14 -0.80 -37.71 7.28
N THR A 15 -1.43 -38.53 8.12
CA THR A 15 -2.39 -39.58 7.72
C THR A 15 -3.84 -39.14 7.77
N ARG A 16 -4.13 -37.95 8.32
CA ARG A 16 -5.49 -37.40 8.38
C ARG A 16 -5.90 -36.90 6.99
N THR A 17 -7.12 -37.26 6.58
CA THR A 17 -7.71 -36.88 5.29
C THR A 17 -8.36 -35.50 5.31
N GLU A 18 -8.42 -34.85 6.48
CA GLU A 18 -9.03 -33.54 6.69
C GLU A 18 -8.05 -32.61 7.42
N ILE A 19 -7.91 -31.39 6.91
CA ILE A 19 -7.12 -30.30 7.51
C ILE A 19 -8.11 -29.37 8.20
N THR A 20 -8.03 -29.23 9.52
CA THR A 20 -8.94 -28.37 10.29
C THR A 20 -8.41 -26.93 10.40
N ALA A 21 -9.25 -26.00 10.85
CA ALA A 21 -8.83 -24.62 11.11
C ALA A 21 -7.73 -24.53 12.20
N GLU A 22 -7.72 -25.47 13.15
CA GLU A 22 -6.70 -25.56 14.19
C GLU A 22 -5.35 -26.00 13.62
N ASP A 23 -5.35 -26.94 12.67
CA ASP A 23 -4.14 -27.34 11.94
C ASP A 23 -3.53 -26.18 11.16
N VAL A 24 -4.39 -25.37 10.52
CA VAL A 24 -3.97 -24.15 9.83
C VAL A 24 -3.31 -23.18 10.80
N ALA A 25 -3.94 -22.93 11.96
CA ALA A 25 -3.41 -22.03 12.97
C ALA A 25 -2.09 -22.52 13.59
N ALA A 26 -1.90 -23.84 13.70
CA ALA A 26 -0.69 -24.44 14.27
C ALA A 26 0.52 -24.41 13.32
N VAL A 27 0.30 -24.49 12.01
CA VAL A 27 1.34 -24.77 11.02
C VAL A 27 1.72 -23.55 10.20
N VAL A 28 0.77 -22.65 9.94
CA VAL A 28 1.01 -21.47 9.13
C VAL A 28 1.61 -20.38 10.02
N ALA A 29 2.94 -20.36 10.09
CA ALA A 29 3.66 -19.28 10.76
C ALA A 29 3.42 -17.94 10.04
N LYS A 30 3.08 -16.89 10.80
CA LYS A 30 3.03 -15.51 10.29
C LYS A 30 4.40 -15.15 9.71
N THR A 31 4.52 -15.10 8.38
CA THR A 31 5.77 -14.73 7.73
C THR A 31 6.01 -13.23 7.92
N LYS A 32 7.24 -12.71 7.96
CA LYS A 32 7.52 -11.26 8.16
C LYS A 32 6.79 -10.31 7.17
N LYS A 33 6.33 -10.82 6.02
CA LYS A 33 5.44 -10.07 5.12
C LYS A 33 4.06 -9.85 5.72
N ASP A 34 3.51 -10.83 6.43
CA ASP A 34 2.15 -10.81 6.97
C ASP A 34 1.94 -9.72 8.03
N PRO A 35 2.84 -9.47 9.00
CA PRO A 35 2.68 -8.41 9.99
C PRO A 35 2.63 -6.97 9.44
N ILE A 36 3.42 -6.63 8.40
CA ILE A 36 3.36 -5.29 7.78
C ILE A 36 2.04 -5.10 7.03
N TYR A 37 1.58 -6.14 6.31
CA TYR A 37 0.28 -6.11 5.65
C TYR A 37 -0.86 -6.05 6.69
N GLU A 38 -0.77 -6.78 7.79
CA GLU A 38 -1.73 -6.73 8.90
C GLU A 38 -1.79 -5.34 9.54
N LEU A 39 -0.64 -4.70 9.80
CA LEU A 39 -0.57 -3.34 10.33
C LEU A 39 -1.23 -2.33 9.37
N THR A 40 -0.81 -2.33 8.10
CA THR A 40 -1.35 -1.39 7.11
C THR A 40 -2.85 -1.60 6.88
N ASN A 41 -3.33 -2.86 6.92
CA ASN A 41 -4.76 -3.17 6.88
C ASN A 41 -5.50 -2.64 8.12
N ALA A 42 -4.96 -2.83 9.32
CA ALA A 42 -5.58 -2.35 10.55
C ALA A 42 -5.73 -0.82 10.55
N VAL A 43 -4.74 -0.09 10.03
CA VAL A 43 -4.83 1.37 9.84
C VAL A 43 -5.91 1.74 8.81
N MET A 44 -5.95 1.06 7.66
CA MET A 44 -6.99 1.31 6.64
C MET A 44 -8.41 0.99 7.15
N GLU A 45 -8.55 0.01 8.04
CA GLU A 45 -9.82 -0.35 8.67
C GLU A 45 -10.10 0.46 9.95
N ARG A 46 -9.24 1.43 10.28
CA ARG A 46 -9.33 2.32 11.46
C ARG A 46 -9.41 1.57 12.77
N LYS A 47 -8.79 0.39 12.83
CA LYS A 47 -8.70 -0.44 14.03
C LYS A 47 -7.49 -0.01 14.84
N THR A 48 -7.53 1.18 15.46
CA THR A 48 -6.39 1.81 16.14
C THR A 48 -5.71 0.88 17.13
N GLY A 49 -6.47 0.22 18.02
CA GLY A 49 -5.90 -0.71 19.01
C GLY A 49 -5.17 -1.89 18.38
N GLN A 50 -5.74 -2.48 17.32
CA GLN A 50 -5.09 -3.54 16.56
C GLN A 50 -3.85 -3.02 15.84
N ALA A 51 -3.91 -1.85 15.22
CA ALA A 51 -2.78 -1.24 14.53
C ALA A 51 -1.61 -0.96 15.50
N LEU A 52 -1.88 -0.39 16.67
CA LEU A 52 -0.85 -0.16 17.70
C LEU A 52 -0.23 -1.46 18.19
N PHE A 53 -1.05 -2.50 18.43
CA PHE A 53 -0.56 -3.82 18.82
C PHE A 53 0.35 -4.43 17.75
N MET A 54 -0.06 -4.40 16.48
CA MET A 54 0.72 -4.93 15.36
C MET A 54 2.03 -4.15 15.17
N MET A 55 1.99 -2.83 15.32
CA MET A 55 3.18 -1.97 15.26
C MET A 55 4.15 -2.29 16.39
N ALA A 56 3.68 -2.44 17.63
CA ALA A 56 4.52 -2.85 18.76
C ALA A 56 5.18 -4.22 18.50
N SER A 57 4.39 -5.20 18.04
CA SER A 57 4.91 -6.54 17.70
C SER A 57 5.97 -6.50 16.59
N LEU A 58 5.80 -5.63 15.58
CA LEU A 58 6.79 -5.42 14.53
C LEU A 58 8.12 -4.87 15.09
N LEU A 59 8.06 -3.88 15.97
CA LEU A 59 9.25 -3.31 16.62
C LEU A 59 9.94 -4.35 17.50
N GLU A 60 9.19 -5.12 18.29
CA GLU A 60 9.71 -6.21 19.13
C GLU A 60 10.36 -7.33 18.30
N SER A 61 9.86 -7.58 17.08
CA SER A 61 10.45 -8.53 16.13
C SER A 61 11.75 -8.02 15.46
N GLY A 62 12.18 -6.81 15.79
CA GLY A 62 13.43 -6.20 15.34
C GLY A 62 13.32 -5.37 14.05
N LEU A 63 12.11 -4.97 13.64
CA LEU A 63 11.98 -3.97 12.58
C LEU A 63 12.26 -2.57 13.15
N PHE A 64 12.96 -1.75 12.36
CA PHE A 64 13.27 -0.38 12.75
C PHE A 64 12.16 0.58 12.33
N PRO A 65 11.93 1.68 13.09
CA PRO A 65 10.87 2.63 12.78
C PRO A 65 10.83 3.17 11.34
N PRO A 66 11.96 3.53 10.70
CA PRO A 66 11.97 3.97 9.31
C PRO A 66 11.48 2.90 8.31
N GLN A 67 11.66 1.61 8.60
CA GLN A 67 11.19 0.52 7.73
C GLN A 67 9.67 0.41 7.76
N ILE A 68 9.07 0.58 8.94
CA ILE A 68 7.61 0.62 9.12
C ILE A 68 7.05 1.88 8.44
N LEU A 69 7.71 3.02 8.59
CA LEU A 69 7.31 4.27 7.94
C LEU A 69 7.39 4.18 6.41
N ALA A 70 8.43 3.53 5.86
CA ALA A 70 8.53 3.26 4.44
C ALA A 70 7.40 2.36 3.93
N ALA A 71 6.96 1.39 4.73
CA ALA A 71 5.81 0.56 4.39
C ALA A 71 4.51 1.37 4.33
N PHE A 72 4.30 2.32 5.25
CA PHE A 72 3.18 3.25 5.20
C PHE A 72 3.22 4.14 3.96
N HIS A 73 4.38 4.70 3.61
CA HIS A 73 4.56 5.49 2.38
C HIS A 73 4.19 4.69 1.13
N ASN A 74 4.73 3.48 1.00
CA ASN A 74 4.46 2.61 -0.15
C ASN A 74 2.96 2.26 -0.25
N GLN A 75 2.30 2.04 0.89
CA GLN A 75 0.87 1.76 0.91
C GLN A 75 0.08 3.01 0.52
N LEU A 76 0.42 4.18 1.06
CA LEU A 76 -0.26 5.43 0.77
C LEU A 76 -0.15 5.82 -0.70
N GLN A 77 1.01 5.65 -1.32
CA GLN A 77 1.19 5.88 -2.75
C GLN A 77 0.24 5.04 -3.60
N LYS A 78 0.06 3.76 -3.25
CA LYS A 78 -0.93 2.89 -3.92
C LYS A 78 -2.35 3.37 -3.68
N MET A 79 -2.65 3.85 -2.47
CA MET A 79 -3.97 4.40 -2.17
C MET A 79 -4.27 5.65 -3.00
N ILE A 80 -3.30 6.56 -3.15
CA ILE A 80 -3.44 7.78 -3.97
C ILE A 80 -3.68 7.40 -5.43
N LEU A 81 -2.90 6.48 -5.99
CA LEU A 81 -3.06 6.02 -7.36
C LEU A 81 -4.44 5.38 -7.58
N ALA A 82 -4.84 4.50 -6.66
CA ALA A 82 -6.15 3.85 -6.67
C ALA A 82 -7.29 4.87 -6.56
N ARG A 83 -7.16 5.86 -5.66
CA ARG A 83 -8.18 6.91 -5.45
C ARG A 83 -8.34 7.77 -6.69
N ASN A 84 -7.24 8.20 -7.31
CA ASN A 84 -7.26 8.98 -8.54
C ASN A 84 -7.96 8.22 -9.68
N PHE A 85 -7.65 6.93 -9.84
CA PHE A 85 -8.34 6.09 -10.82
C PHE A 85 -9.87 6.04 -10.58
N LEU A 86 -10.30 5.86 -9.33
CA LEU A 86 -11.73 5.85 -9.00
C LEU A 86 -12.40 7.20 -9.23
N ASP A 87 -11.72 8.31 -8.91
CA ASP A 87 -12.23 9.67 -9.10
C ASP A 87 -12.40 10.01 -10.58
N GLN A 88 -11.44 9.64 -11.42
CA GLN A 88 -11.51 9.89 -12.87
C GLN A 88 -12.55 9.04 -13.58
N THR A 89 -12.78 7.82 -13.11
CA THR A 89 -13.68 6.87 -13.78
C THR A 89 -15.10 6.85 -13.22
N GLY A 90 -15.30 7.34 -12.00
CA GLY A 90 -16.58 7.27 -11.28
C GLY A 90 -17.01 5.85 -10.94
N ILE A 91 -16.12 4.86 -11.03
CA ILE A 91 -16.46 3.44 -10.79
C ILE A 91 -16.65 3.20 -9.29
N ASP A 92 -17.78 2.60 -8.93
CA ASP A 92 -18.03 2.10 -7.58
C ASP A 92 -17.71 0.60 -7.50
N VAL A 93 -16.54 0.27 -6.95
CA VAL A 93 -16.05 -1.11 -6.82
C VAL A 93 -16.68 -1.84 -5.63
N THR A 94 -17.29 -1.12 -4.69
CA THR A 94 -17.95 -1.74 -3.54
C THR A 94 -19.20 -2.52 -3.92
N ARG A 95 -19.84 -2.14 -5.05
CA ARG A 95 -21.08 -2.72 -5.55
C ARG A 95 -20.90 -3.89 -6.51
N MET A 96 -19.66 -4.30 -6.79
CA MET A 96 -19.37 -5.39 -7.72
C MET A 96 -18.65 -6.55 -7.03
N ASP A 97 -18.82 -7.75 -7.60
CA ASP A 97 -18.02 -8.91 -7.27
C ASP A 97 -16.68 -8.90 -8.02
N PHE A 98 -15.85 -9.91 -7.74
CA PHE A 98 -14.53 -10.00 -8.32
C PHE A 98 -14.55 -10.29 -9.83
N ASP A 99 -15.53 -11.06 -10.32
CA ASP A 99 -15.61 -11.38 -11.74
C ASP A 99 -16.01 -10.17 -12.57
N ALA A 100 -16.97 -9.38 -12.10
CA ALA A 100 -17.32 -8.10 -12.68
C ALA A 100 -16.11 -7.14 -12.68
N PHE A 101 -15.38 -7.05 -11.57
CA PHE A 101 -14.13 -6.28 -11.52
C PHE A 101 -13.11 -6.74 -12.56
N ARG A 102 -12.85 -8.06 -12.63
CA ARG A 102 -11.87 -8.65 -13.56
C ARG A 102 -12.21 -8.37 -15.02
N ASN A 103 -13.49 -8.43 -15.37
CA ASN A 103 -13.92 -8.33 -16.77
C ASN A 103 -14.17 -6.87 -17.21
N GLN A 104 -14.60 -5.99 -16.30
CA GLN A 104 -15.07 -4.65 -16.65
C GLN A 104 -14.16 -3.52 -16.17
N THR A 105 -13.57 -3.67 -14.98
CA THR A 105 -12.80 -2.60 -14.30
C THR A 105 -11.31 -2.78 -14.51
N LEU A 106 -10.80 -4.01 -14.46
CA LEU A 106 -9.37 -4.30 -14.61
C LEU A 106 -8.80 -3.82 -15.97
N PRO A 107 -9.46 -4.01 -17.14
CA PRO A 107 -8.95 -3.47 -18.40
C PRO A 107 -8.88 -1.93 -18.41
N LYS A 108 -9.84 -1.26 -17.76
CA LYS A 108 -9.84 0.20 -17.61
C LYS A 108 -8.68 0.66 -16.72
N LEU A 109 -8.42 -0.06 -15.64
CA LEU A 109 -7.27 0.23 -14.77
C LEU A 109 -5.95 0.08 -15.53
N ILE A 110 -5.78 -1.00 -16.31
CA ILE A 110 -4.56 -1.21 -17.10
C ILE A 110 -4.37 -0.07 -18.10
N SER A 111 -5.40 0.29 -18.85
CA SER A 111 -5.31 1.39 -19.82
C SER A 111 -5.02 2.76 -19.16
N TYR A 112 -5.58 3.00 -17.97
CA TYR A 112 -5.27 4.17 -17.15
C TYR A 112 -3.80 4.20 -16.70
N GLU A 113 -3.29 3.09 -16.15
CA GLU A 113 -1.88 2.97 -15.74
C GLU A 113 -0.92 3.13 -16.93
N ASP A 114 -1.26 2.55 -18.07
CA ASP A 114 -0.45 2.69 -19.28
C ASP A 114 -0.43 4.14 -19.79
N ALA A 115 -1.57 4.86 -19.71
CA ALA A 115 -1.62 6.28 -20.02
C ALA A 115 -0.78 7.13 -19.05
N LEU A 116 -0.89 6.86 -17.75
CA LEU A 116 -0.10 7.55 -16.72
C LEU A 116 1.41 7.34 -16.93
N ASN A 117 1.82 6.10 -17.19
CA ASN A 117 3.22 5.77 -17.43
C ASN A 117 3.77 6.39 -18.73
N ARG A 118 2.95 6.51 -19.78
CA ARG A 118 3.33 7.26 -21.00
C ARG A 118 3.59 8.73 -20.68
N ASN A 119 2.64 9.40 -20.01
CA ASN A 119 2.78 10.81 -19.63
C ASN A 119 4.04 11.03 -18.76
N TYR A 120 4.30 10.13 -17.81
CA TYR A 120 5.49 10.20 -16.96
C TYR A 120 6.79 10.10 -17.75
N ARG A 121 6.87 9.18 -18.72
CA ARG A 121 8.04 9.03 -19.61
C ARG A 121 8.26 10.27 -20.49
N GLU A 122 7.18 10.84 -21.02
CA GLU A 122 7.25 12.08 -21.80
C GLU A 122 7.77 13.25 -20.95
N TRP A 123 7.25 13.40 -19.73
CA TRP A 123 7.71 14.44 -18.81
C TRP A 123 9.17 14.27 -18.40
N GLN A 124 9.60 13.03 -18.14
CA GLN A 124 11.01 12.75 -17.86
C GLN A 124 11.92 13.05 -19.05
N GLY A 125 11.49 12.67 -20.27
CA GLY A 125 12.24 12.97 -21.50
C GLY A 125 12.41 14.46 -21.78
N GLY A 126 11.44 15.28 -21.34
CA GLY A 126 11.53 16.75 -21.42
C GLY A 126 12.36 17.43 -20.34
N MET A 127 12.84 16.69 -19.31
CA MET A 127 13.58 17.24 -18.17
C MET A 127 15.11 17.01 -18.24
N GLU A 128 15.69 16.75 -19.43
CA GLU A 128 17.15 16.78 -19.56
C GLU A 128 17.69 18.22 -19.45
N PRO A 129 18.54 18.55 -18.46
CA PRO A 129 19.14 19.89 -18.36
C PRO A 129 20.18 20.10 -19.47
N PRO A 130 20.34 21.32 -20.03
CA PRO A 130 21.19 21.55 -21.20
C PRO A 130 22.69 21.34 -21.00
N ASP A 131 23.20 21.20 -19.77
CA ASP A 131 24.64 21.07 -19.53
C ASP A 131 24.95 20.16 -18.35
N ARG A 132 25.37 18.93 -18.65
CA ARG A 132 26.37 18.22 -17.83
C ARG A 132 27.45 17.70 -18.74
N HIS A 133 28.53 18.48 -18.85
CA HIS A 133 29.82 17.94 -19.27
C HIS A 133 30.14 16.68 -18.46
N THR A 134 30.18 15.56 -19.17
CA THR A 134 30.40 14.22 -18.63
C THR A 134 31.84 14.08 -18.12
N ARG A 135 32.07 14.34 -16.83
CA ARG A 135 33.19 13.68 -16.15
C ARG A 135 32.78 12.24 -15.87
N LYS A 136 33.27 11.32 -16.71
CA LYS A 136 33.28 9.89 -16.43
C LYS A 136 34.03 9.64 -15.14
N ILE A 137 33.31 9.45 -14.04
CA ILE A 137 33.84 8.71 -12.88
C ILE A 137 33.22 7.33 -12.95
N SER A 138 34.00 6.39 -13.46
CA SER A 138 33.81 4.96 -13.29
C SER A 138 34.02 4.62 -11.81
N THR A 139 33.01 4.10 -11.13
CA THR A 139 33.15 3.09 -10.06
C THR A 139 31.77 2.59 -9.65
N GLY A 140 31.65 1.27 -9.54
CA GLY A 140 30.39 0.55 -9.38
C GLY A 140 29.62 0.92 -8.11
N LYS A 141 28.42 1.46 -8.31
CA LYS A 141 27.17 1.17 -7.60
C LYS A 141 26.12 2.03 -8.31
N ALA A 142 25.12 1.41 -8.92
CA ALA A 142 23.99 2.15 -9.46
C ALA A 142 23.42 3.00 -8.31
N SER A 143 23.58 4.33 -8.39
CA SER A 143 23.02 5.26 -7.42
C SER A 143 21.53 4.97 -7.27
N ASP A 144 20.99 4.98 -6.06
CA ASP A 144 19.57 4.71 -5.80
C ASP A 144 18.61 5.59 -6.63
N ILE A 145 19.09 6.76 -7.07
CA ILE A 145 18.42 7.65 -8.04
C ILE A 145 18.12 6.96 -9.38
N GLY A 146 18.97 6.04 -9.82
CA GLY A 146 18.77 5.24 -11.04
C GLY A 146 17.62 4.25 -10.93
N ARG A 147 17.31 3.74 -9.73
CA ARG A 147 16.17 2.83 -9.50
C ARG A 147 14.82 3.55 -9.54
N ILE A 148 14.79 4.84 -9.22
CA ILE A 148 13.58 5.68 -9.29
C ILE A 148 13.21 6.01 -10.75
N LYS A 149 14.18 5.97 -11.67
CA LYS A 149 13.98 6.27 -13.09
C LYS A 149 13.15 5.21 -13.84
N ASP A 150 13.11 3.97 -13.35
CA ASP A 150 12.45 2.85 -14.04
C ASP A 150 11.16 2.35 -13.34
N ALA A 151 10.73 3.00 -12.26
CA ALA A 151 9.57 2.55 -11.50
C ALA A 151 8.27 2.92 -12.25
N GLU A 152 7.78 2.00 -13.08
CA GLU A 152 6.42 2.09 -13.60
C GLU A 152 5.43 2.23 -12.44
N VAL A 153 4.61 3.28 -12.48
CA VAL A 153 3.57 3.55 -11.49
C VAL A 153 2.43 2.57 -11.77
N ARG A 154 2.42 1.44 -11.05
CA ARG A 154 1.39 0.40 -11.15
C ARG A 154 0.94 -0.11 -9.79
N LEU A 155 -0.36 -0.38 -9.66
CA LEU A 155 -0.97 -1.08 -8.52
C LEU A 155 -0.66 -2.58 -8.53
N MET A 156 -0.47 -3.15 -9.71
CA MET A 156 -0.09 -4.56 -9.89
C MET A 156 1.01 -4.73 -10.92
N LYS A 157 1.91 -5.68 -10.68
CA LYS A 157 2.87 -6.11 -11.70
C LYS A 157 2.16 -6.98 -12.73
N GLN A 158 2.66 -6.97 -13.96
CA GLN A 158 2.16 -7.85 -15.02
C GLN A 158 2.24 -9.32 -14.56
N GLY A 159 1.13 -10.04 -14.69
CA GLY A 159 1.02 -11.45 -14.26
C GLY A 159 0.73 -11.68 -12.77
N GLN A 160 0.62 -10.64 -11.93
CA GLN A 160 0.13 -10.81 -10.55
C GLN A 160 -1.37 -11.03 -10.48
N ASN A 161 -1.83 -11.72 -9.44
CA ASN A 161 -3.25 -11.88 -9.15
C ASN A 161 -3.90 -10.48 -8.94
N PRO A 162 -4.99 -10.14 -9.64
CA PRO A 162 -5.64 -8.83 -9.51
C PRO A 162 -6.52 -8.69 -8.25
N TYR A 163 -6.74 -9.77 -7.49
CA TYR A 163 -7.57 -9.75 -6.28
C TYR A 163 -7.13 -8.77 -5.17
N PRO A 164 -5.83 -8.62 -4.85
CA PRO A 164 -5.39 -7.60 -3.89
C PRO A 164 -5.68 -6.17 -4.35
N VAL A 165 -5.65 -5.91 -5.67
CA VAL A 165 -6.02 -4.61 -6.24
C VAL A 165 -7.52 -4.37 -6.09
N PHE A 166 -8.35 -5.39 -6.34
CA PHE A 166 -9.78 -5.32 -6.08
C PHE A 166 -10.08 -4.95 -4.62
N LEU A 167 -9.45 -5.63 -3.66
CA LEU A 167 -9.61 -5.32 -2.23
C LEU A 167 -9.10 -3.92 -1.87
N LEU A 168 -7.97 -3.50 -2.45
CA LEU A 168 -7.44 -2.16 -2.26
C LEU A 168 -8.42 -1.10 -2.74
N LEU A 169 -8.97 -1.24 -3.95
CA LEU A 169 -9.92 -0.28 -4.51
C LEU A 169 -11.19 -0.17 -3.64
N LYS A 170 -11.73 -1.30 -3.17
CA LYS A 170 -12.88 -1.30 -2.25
C LYS A 170 -12.57 -0.54 -0.95
N ARG A 171 -11.37 -0.72 -0.39
CA ARG A 171 -10.93 -0.03 0.83
C ARG A 171 -10.67 1.45 0.59
N VAL A 172 -10.05 1.81 -0.52
CA VAL A 172 -9.72 3.20 -0.85
C VAL A 172 -10.97 4.03 -1.12
N GLN A 173 -12.05 3.40 -1.56
CA GLN A 173 -13.25 4.09 -1.97
C GLN A 173 -13.88 4.98 -0.87
N VAL A 174 -13.70 4.63 0.41
CA VAL A 174 -14.21 5.41 1.55
C VAL A 174 -13.36 6.63 1.91
N PHE A 175 -12.17 6.76 1.32
CA PHE A 175 -11.25 7.87 1.57
C PHE A 175 -11.33 8.91 0.45
N SER A 176 -11.23 10.19 0.82
CA SER A 176 -11.10 11.31 -0.12
C SER A 176 -9.63 11.52 -0.52
N MET A 177 -9.40 12.12 -1.69
CA MET A 177 -8.04 12.48 -2.11
C MET A 177 -7.37 13.45 -1.12
N GLU A 178 -8.11 14.45 -0.64
CA GLU A 178 -7.65 15.43 0.35
C GLU A 178 -7.04 14.74 1.59
N ARG A 179 -7.73 13.73 2.10
CA ARG A 179 -7.25 12.98 3.26
C ARG A 179 -5.98 12.19 2.97
N LEU A 180 -5.88 11.56 1.81
CA LEU A 180 -4.65 10.84 1.45
C LEU A 180 -3.46 11.79 1.33
N ILE A 181 -3.70 13.02 0.86
CA ILE A 181 -2.70 14.09 0.84
C ILE A 181 -2.32 14.51 2.27
N GLN A 182 -3.27 14.66 3.19
CA GLN A 182 -2.98 14.95 4.60
C GLN A 182 -2.09 13.87 5.24
N TRP A 183 -2.40 12.60 5.00
CA TRP A 183 -1.55 11.49 5.45
C TRP A 183 -0.16 11.52 4.81
N MET A 184 -0.03 11.99 3.58
CA MET A 184 1.27 12.11 2.92
C MET A 184 2.16 13.13 3.62
N HIS A 185 1.59 14.28 4.01
CA HIS A 185 2.28 15.29 4.79
C HIS A 185 2.65 14.77 6.19
N LEU A 186 1.72 14.09 6.87
CA LEU A 186 1.97 13.46 8.17
C LEU A 186 3.15 12.47 8.11
N LEU A 187 3.20 11.62 7.09
CA LEU A 187 4.30 10.67 6.92
C LEU A 187 5.62 11.36 6.59
N GLY A 188 5.59 12.48 5.86
CA GLY A 188 6.77 13.31 5.60
C GLY A 188 7.32 13.93 6.88
N GLU A 189 6.46 14.54 7.70
CA GLU A 189 6.86 15.07 9.01
C GLU A 189 7.44 13.99 9.93
N ALA A 190 6.84 12.80 9.91
CA ALA A 190 7.35 11.68 10.70
C ALA A 190 8.74 11.22 10.22
N ASP A 191 9.00 11.22 8.92
CA ASP A 191 10.30 10.88 8.34
C ASP A 191 11.38 11.89 8.77
N ASP A 192 11.06 13.18 8.72
CA ASP A 192 11.95 14.24 9.21
C ASP A 192 12.24 14.10 10.71
N ARG A 193 11.23 13.79 11.53
CA ARG A 193 11.40 13.55 12.98
C ARG A 193 12.32 12.35 13.24
N LEU A 194 12.14 11.24 12.52
CA LEU A 194 13.01 10.06 12.65
C LEU A 194 14.46 10.36 12.22
N LYS A 195 14.67 11.16 11.18
CA LYS A 195 16.01 11.53 10.69
C LYS A 195 16.73 12.52 11.59
N SER A 196 16.01 13.47 12.18
CA SER A 196 16.59 14.45 13.11
C SER A 196 17.02 13.84 14.45
N GLY A 197 16.50 12.66 14.81
CA GLY A 197 16.80 11.98 16.07
C GLY A 197 16.24 12.69 17.31
N ALA A 198 15.37 13.69 17.15
CA ALA A 198 14.86 14.52 18.24
C ALA A 198 13.81 13.81 19.11
N LEU A 199 13.20 12.71 18.63
CA LEU A 199 12.15 11.95 19.31
C LEU A 199 12.41 10.45 19.24
N ASP A 200 11.88 9.73 20.22
CA ASP A 200 11.88 8.26 20.20
C ASP A 200 11.08 7.73 19.00
N GLY A 201 11.67 6.79 18.25
CA GLY A 201 11.10 6.33 16.99
C GLY A 201 9.80 5.55 17.16
N ARG A 202 9.58 4.91 18.32
CA ARG A 202 8.30 4.27 18.63
C ARG A 202 7.23 5.33 18.86
N ALA A 203 7.51 6.37 19.64
CA ALA A 203 6.56 7.47 19.86
C ALA A 203 6.13 8.16 18.55
N VAL A 204 7.06 8.34 17.60
CA VAL A 204 6.74 8.88 16.26
C VAL A 204 5.76 7.97 15.51
N LEU A 205 5.98 6.66 15.54
CA LEU A 205 5.08 5.72 14.86
C LEU A 205 3.71 5.61 15.55
N GLU A 206 3.67 5.63 16.88
CA GLU A 206 2.41 5.63 17.65
C GLU A 206 1.54 6.83 17.24
N TYR A 207 2.15 8.01 17.15
CA TYR A 207 1.48 9.22 16.67
C TYR A 207 0.92 9.06 15.25
N VAL A 208 1.74 8.55 14.31
CA VAL A 208 1.31 8.30 12.92
C VAL A 208 0.10 7.35 12.88
N VAL A 209 0.17 6.23 13.58
CA VAL A 209 -0.91 5.24 13.61
C VAL A 209 -2.20 5.84 14.16
N ILE A 210 -2.12 6.60 15.26
CA ILE A 210 -3.29 7.25 15.88
C ILE A 210 -3.88 8.30 14.93
N ALA A 211 -3.05 9.19 14.39
CA ALA A 211 -3.51 10.27 13.50
C ALA A 211 -4.19 9.70 12.24
N MET A 212 -3.60 8.67 11.62
CA MET A 212 -4.21 8.01 10.46
C MET A 212 -5.56 7.35 10.81
N CYS A 213 -5.75 6.82 12.02
CA CYS A 213 -6.99 6.16 12.40
C CYS A 213 -8.11 7.12 12.89
N THR A 214 -7.76 8.28 13.45
CA THR A 214 -8.70 9.10 14.25
C THR A 214 -9.27 10.32 13.53
N GLU A 215 -8.60 10.87 12.52
CA GLU A 215 -9.09 12.09 11.88
C GLU A 215 -10.29 11.80 10.97
N ASP A 216 -11.50 12.20 11.36
CA ASP A 216 -12.65 12.36 10.46
C ASP A 216 -13.22 13.76 10.63
N VAL A 217 -12.67 14.73 9.90
CA VAL A 217 -13.37 15.98 9.65
C VAL A 217 -13.48 16.16 8.14
N GLY A 218 -14.58 15.67 7.57
CA GLY A 218 -15.06 16.14 6.27
C GLY A 218 -15.19 15.09 5.16
N THR A 219 -16.23 14.25 5.23
CA THR A 219 -17.03 13.89 4.04
C THR A 219 -18.45 13.52 4.49
N LYS A 220 -19.22 14.53 4.93
CA LYS A 220 -20.67 14.45 4.73
C LYS A 220 -20.87 14.40 3.22
N HIS A 221 -21.16 13.23 2.64
CA HIS A 221 -21.82 13.18 1.35
C HIS A 221 -23.16 13.92 1.52
N PRO A 222 -23.43 15.02 0.79
CA PRO A 222 -24.79 15.49 0.67
C PRO A 222 -25.54 14.34 -0.01
N LYS A 223 -26.49 13.73 0.70
CA LYS A 223 -27.56 13.00 0.03
C LYS A 223 -28.28 14.06 -0.78
N GLU A 224 -28.03 14.12 -2.09
CA GLU A 224 -28.93 14.82 -3.00
C GLU A 224 -30.33 14.25 -2.76
N GLY A 225 -31.17 15.10 -2.17
CA GLY A 225 -32.55 14.78 -1.93
C GLY A 225 -33.22 14.53 -3.28
N ARG A 226 -33.86 13.37 -3.40
CA ARG A 226 -35.01 13.24 -4.29
C ARG A 226 -36.05 14.26 -3.83
N ALA A 227 -36.07 15.41 -4.48
CA ALA A 227 -37.27 16.22 -4.56
C ALA A 227 -38.23 15.54 -5.56
N ARG A 228 -39.48 15.53 -5.15
CA ARG A 228 -40.63 14.86 -5.76
C ARG A 228 -41.01 15.45 -7.11
#